data_AF-A0A966EUF7-F1
#
_entry.id   AF-A0A966EUF7-F1
#
_cell.length_a   1.000
_cell.length_b   1.000
_cell.length_c   1.000
_cell.angle_alpha   90.00
_cell.angle_beta   90.00
_cell.angle_gamma   90.00
#
_symmetry.space_group_name_H-M   'P 1'
#
loop_
_entity.id
_entity.type
_entity.pdbx_description
1 polymer ?
#
loop_
_entity_poly.entity_id
_entity_poly.type
_entity_poly.pdbx_seq_one_letter_code
_entity_poly.pdbx_strand_id
1 'polypeptide(L)' 'MARQGYRIAKEIKDEIINKLKHDGLSVAEDAKQYGISDKTIYNWLGT' A
#
# COMPACT_ATOMS: atom_id res chain seq x y z
N MET A 1 -23.05 0.53 -8.22
CA MET A 1 -22.01 1.34 -7.52
C MET A 1 -20.72 1.20 -8.30
N ALA A 2 -20.31 2.24 -9.03
CA ALA A 2 -19.05 2.22 -9.77
C ALA A 2 -17.89 2.19 -8.77
N ARG A 3 -17.10 1.11 -8.77
CA ARG A 3 -15.88 1.04 -7.96
C ARG A 3 -14.88 1.99 -8.60
N GLN A 4 -14.75 3.19 -8.05
CA GLN A 4 -13.70 4.12 -8.48
C GLN A 4 -12.36 3.45 -8.16
N GLY A 5 -11.73 2.89 -9.19
CA GLY A 5 -10.41 2.28 -9.07
C GLY A 5 -9.42 3.39 -8.76
N TYR A 6 -9.07 3.55 -7.48
CA TYR A 6 -7.98 4.42 -7.08
C TYR A 6 -6.68 3.84 -7.64
N ARG A 7 -6.18 4.44 -8.73
CA ARG A 7 -4.85 4.16 -9.27
C ARG A 7 -3.83 4.85 -8.38
N ILE A 8 -3.25 4.11 -7.46
CA ILE A 8 -2.05 4.55 -6.74
C ILE A 8 -0.90 4.64 -7.74
N ALA A 9 -0.16 5.74 -7.71
CA ALA A 9 1.03 5.90 -8.53
C ALA A 9 2.06 4.80 -8.20
N LYS A 10 2.77 4.30 -9.23
CA LYS A 10 3.72 3.21 -9.06
C LYS A 10 4.88 3.59 -8.11
N GLU A 11 5.24 4.87 -8.09
CA GLU A 11 6.25 5.45 -7.20
C GLU A 11 5.86 5.34 -5.72
N ILE A 12 4.62 5.70 -5.38
CA ILE A 12 4.09 5.57 -4.01
C ILE A 12 4.06 4.11 -3.58
N LYS A 13 3.63 3.21 -4.48
CA LYS A 13 3.65 1.77 -4.21
C LYS A 13 5.06 1.27 -3.91
N ASP A 14 6.06 1.69 -4.68
CA ASP A 14 7.44 1.26 -4.50
C ASP A 14 8.02 1.80 -3.18
N GLU A 15 7.74 3.06 -2.86
CA GLU A 15 8.12 3.69 -1.59
C GLU A 15 7.55 2.92 -0.38
N ILE A 16 6.27 2.56 -0.42
CA ILE A 16 5.58 1.78 0.62
C ILE A 16 6.22 0.40 0.78
N ILE A 17 6.48 -0.31 -0.33
CA ILE A 17 7.11 -1.63 -0.29
C ILE A 17 8.53 -1.53 0.27
N ASN A 18 9.26 -0.48 -0.08
CA ASN A 18 10.61 -0.27 0.40
C ASN A 18 10.61 0.02 1.90
N LYS A 19 9.72 0.90 2.38
CA LYS A 19 9.52 1.15 3.82
C LYS A 19 9.12 -0.11 4.58
N LEU A 20 8.17 -0.88 4.06
CA LEU A 20 7.77 -2.16 4.65
C LEU A 20 8.95 -3.13 4.83
N LYS A 21 9.90 -3.17 3.88
CA LYS A 21 11.08 -4.04 3.94
C LYS A 21 12.20 -3.49 4.82
N HIS A 22 12.39 -2.17 4.87
CA HIS A 22 13.52 -1.53 5.54
C HIS A 22 13.21 -1.09 6.98
N ASP A 23 12.03 -0.52 7.22
CA ASP A 23 11.62 0.02 8.51
C ASP A 23 10.96 -1.06 9.40
N GLY A 24 10.54 -2.19 8.82
CA GLY A 24 9.84 -3.25 9.56
C GLY A 24 8.45 -2.83 10.07
N LEU A 25 7.91 -1.72 9.56
CA LEU A 25 6.58 -1.24 9.89
C LEU A 25 5.51 -2.23 9.40
N SER A 26 4.42 -2.34 10.16
CA SER A 26 3.31 -3.20 9.79
C SER A 26 2.53 -2.58 8.62
N VAL A 27 2.11 -3.40 7.67
CA VAL A 27 1.27 -3.02 6.51
C VAL A 27 0.11 -2.11 6.92
N ALA A 28 -0.48 -2.34 8.09
CA ALA A 28 -1.60 -1.56 8.62
C ALA A 28 -1.22 -0.13 9.05
N GLU A 29 -0.01 0.09 9.55
CA GLU A 29 0.45 1.43 9.93
C GLU A 29 0.80 2.26 8.70
N ASP A 30 1.51 1.66 7.74
CA ASP A 30 1.87 2.32 6.49
C ASP A 30 0.60 2.63 5.67
N ALA A 31 -0.34 1.68 5.58
CA ALA A 31 -1.68 1.90 5.04
C ALA A 31 -2.38 3.12 5.63
N LYS A 32 -2.38 3.25 6.97
CA LYS A 32 -2.96 4.43 7.64
C LYS A 32 -2.22 5.72 7.32
N GLN A 33 -0.89 5.68 7.28
CA GLN A 33 -0.05 6.85 7.05
C GLN A 33 -0.25 7.43 5.65
N TYR A 34 -0.42 6.58 4.63
CA TYR A 34 -0.65 7.00 3.25
C TYR A 34 -2.14 7.06 2.86
N GLY A 35 -3.06 6.70 3.76
CA GLY A 35 -4.50 6.68 3.49
C GLY A 35 -4.92 5.60 2.48
N ILE A 36 -4.21 4.48 2.46
CA ILE A 36 -4.43 3.37 1.54
C ILE A 36 -5.05 2.23 2.34
N SER A 37 -5.92 1.42 1.71
CA SER A 37 -6.41 0.21 2.39
C SER A 37 -5.31 -0.85 2.50
N ASP A 38 -5.20 -1.46 3.67
CA ASP A 38 -4.32 -2.62 3.94
C ASP A 38 -4.53 -3.72 2.89
N LYS A 39 -5.77 -4.01 2.50
CA LYS A 39 -6.12 -4.95 1.42
C LYS A 39 -5.43 -4.64 0.10
N THR A 40 -5.26 -3.35 -0.24
CA THR A 40 -4.58 -2.95 -1.47
C THR A 40 -3.09 -3.28 -1.40
N ILE A 41 -2.47 -3.08 -0.23
CA ILE A 41 -1.06 -3.42 -0.01
C ILE A 41 -0.87 -4.94 0.02
N TYR A 42 -1.74 -5.69 0.70
CA TYR A 42 -1.74 -7.16 0.66
C TYR A 42 -1.94 -7.69 -0.77
N ASN A 43 -2.78 -7.05 -1.58
CA ASN A 43 -2.97 -7.38 -2.99
C ASN A 43 -1.72 -7.07 -3.85
N TRP A 44 -0.81 -6.20 -3.39
CA TRP A 44 0.49 -5.98 -4.03
C TRP A 44 1.55 -6.99 -3.61
N LEU A 45 1.48 -7.46 -2.37
CA LEU A 45 2.40 -8.45 -1.80
C LEU A 45 2.04 -9.89 -2.20
N GLY A 46 0.75 -10.18 -2.40
CA GLY A 46 0.22 -11.49 -2.73
C GLY A 46 0.23 -11.83 -4.23
N THR A 47 1.22 -11.33 -4.98
CA THR A 47 1.48 -11.80 -6.36
C THR A 47 2.46 -12.95 -6.40
#